data_AF-A0A482XQ84-F1
#
_entry.id   AF-A0A482XQ84-F1
#
_cell.length_a   1.000
_cell.length_b   1.000
_cell.length_c   1.000
_cell.angle_alpha   90.00
_cell.angle_beta   90.00
_cell.angle_gamma   90.00
#
_symmetry.space_group_name_H-M   'P 1'
#
loop_
_entity.id
_entity.type
_entity.pdbx_description
1 polymer ?
#
loop_
_entity_poly.entity_id
_entity_poly.type
_entity_poly.pdbx_seq_one_letter_code
_entity_poly.pdbx_strand_id
1 'polypeptide(L)'
;MQMRFDGYLGFPGGLVDPGEDAIHGLNRELEEEMNLDLTKHKVTEKDFIFSQHSSSRNLTLHFYALETTLPELEKIEARVQLAKDYGSE
;
A
#
# COMPACT_ATOMS: atom_id res chain seq x y z
N MET A 1 -0.57 8.90 -2.04
CA MET A 1 0.88 9.06 -1.78
C MET A 1 1.05 9.46 -0.33
N GLN A 2 2.15 9.07 0.31
CA GLN A 2 2.46 9.40 1.70
C GLN A 2 3.89 9.94 1.83
N MET A 3 4.11 10.77 2.86
CA MET A 3 5.45 11.16 3.28
C MET A 3 6.02 10.02 4.12
N ARG A 4 7.14 9.46 3.69
CA ARG A 4 7.84 8.39 4.40
C ARG A 4 8.78 8.95 5.46
N PHE A 5 9.22 8.09 6.37
CA PHE A 5 10.18 8.40 7.43
C PHE A 5 11.51 8.97 6.90
N ASP A 6 11.87 8.62 5.67
CA ASP A 6 13.09 9.06 4.98
C ASP A 6 12.94 10.42 4.26
N GLY A 7 11.77 11.06 4.37
CA GLY A 7 11.48 12.37 3.81
C GLY A 7 11.14 12.36 2.31
N TYR A 8 11.03 11.18 1.69
CA TYR A 8 10.56 11.04 0.32
C TYR A 8 9.05 10.78 0.24
N LEU A 9 8.44 11.19 -0.86
CA LEU A 9 7.07 10.82 -1.17
C LEU A 9 7.03 9.43 -1.81
N GLY A 10 6.20 8.54 -1.27
CA GLY A 10 5.98 7.20 -1.77
C GLY A 10 4.51 6.87 -1.99
N PHE A 11 4.25 5.70 -2.57
CA PHE A 11 2.94 5.06 -2.49
C PHE A 11 2.91 4.15 -1.26
N PRO A 12 1.74 4.01 -0.61
CA PRO A 12 1.56 3.05 0.48
C PRO A 12 1.82 1.62 0.03
N GLY A 13 2.33 0.79 0.94
CA GLY A 13 2.69 -0.60 0.74
C GLY A 13 4.15 -0.90 1.11
N GLY A 14 4.44 -2.17 1.34
CA GLY A 14 5.72 -2.60 1.91
C GLY A 14 6.33 -3.84 1.24
N LEU A 15 7.20 -4.51 2.00
CA LEU A 15 7.84 -5.76 1.57
C LEU A 15 6.89 -6.94 1.78
N VAL A 16 7.02 -7.96 0.93
CA VAL A 16 6.26 -9.20 1.07
C VAL A 16 7.00 -10.11 2.05
N ASP A 17 6.27 -10.64 3.04
CA ASP A 17 6.84 -11.52 4.04
C ASP A 17 7.07 -12.95 3.52
N PRO A 18 8.00 -13.73 4.12
CA PRO A 18 8.23 -15.11 3.73
C PRO A 18 6.97 -15.98 3.82
N GLY A 19 6.57 -16.59 2.70
CA GLY A 19 5.38 -17.45 2.61
C GLY A 19 4.10 -16.72 2.21
N GLU A 20 4.18 -15.40 2.00
CA GLU A 20 3.09 -14.58 1.49
C GLU A 20 3.27 -14.32 -0.02
N ASP A 21 2.16 -14.11 -0.74
CA ASP A 21 2.22 -13.60 -2.12
C ASP A 21 2.08 -12.08 -2.16
N ALA A 22 2.39 -11.47 -3.30
CA ALA A 22 2.43 -10.01 -3.43
C ALA A 22 1.09 -9.32 -3.16
N ILE A 23 -0.05 -9.98 -3.41
CA ILE A 23 -1.37 -9.38 -3.19
C ILE A 23 -1.76 -9.46 -1.72
N HIS A 24 -1.50 -10.60 -1.08
CA HIS A 24 -1.73 -10.73 0.37
C HIS A 24 -0.85 -9.73 1.13
N GLY A 25 0.44 -9.66 0.78
CA GLY A 25 1.37 -8.71 1.41
C GLY A 25 0.94 -7.27 1.20
N LEU A 26 0.59 -6.89 -0.04
CA LEU A 26 0.11 -5.54 -0.29
C LEU A 26 -1.14 -5.19 0.53
N ASN A 27 -2.14 -6.06 0.59
CA ASN A 27 -3.36 -5.75 1.36
C ASN A 27 -3.08 -5.66 2.87
N ARG A 28 -2.19 -6.52 3.40
CA ARG A 28 -1.74 -6.44 4.79
C ARG A 28 -1.08 -5.08 5.06
N GLU A 29 -0.10 -4.68 4.25
CA GLU A 29 0.60 -3.40 4.40
C GLU A 29 -0.37 -2.21 4.29
N LEU A 30 -1.33 -2.23 3.36
CA LEU A 30 -2.34 -1.16 3.25
C LEU A 30 -3.26 -1.07 4.48
N GLU A 31 -3.56 -2.19 5.14
CA GLU A 31 -4.29 -2.19 6.41
C GLU A 31 -3.41 -1.60 7.54
N GLU A 32 -2.14 -1.98 7.60
CA GLU A 32 -1.19 -1.56 8.65
C GLU A 32 -0.80 -0.07 8.54
N GLU A 33 -0.50 0.41 7.33
CA GLU A 33 -0.03 1.78 7.05
C GLU A 33 -1.17 2.79 6.94
N MET A 34 -2.32 2.39 6.37
CA MET A 34 -3.41 3.32 6.05
C MET A 34 -4.71 3.06 6.82
N ASN A 35 -4.79 1.97 7.61
CA ASN A 35 -6.03 1.50 8.20
C ASN A 35 -7.13 1.28 7.14
N LEU A 36 -6.74 0.76 5.97
CA LEU A 36 -7.64 0.52 4.86
C LEU A 36 -8.68 -0.55 5.22
N ASP A 37 -9.96 -0.27 4.98
CA ASP A 37 -11.05 -1.22 5.20
C ASP A 37 -11.08 -2.26 4.07
N LEU A 38 -10.37 -3.38 4.27
CA LEU A 38 -10.24 -4.47 3.28
C LEU A 38 -11.58 -5.18 2.96
N THR A 39 -12.66 -4.91 3.71
CA THR A 39 -14.00 -5.43 3.35
C THR A 39 -14.65 -4.63 2.22
N LYS A 40 -14.15 -3.42 1.95
CA LYS A 40 -14.65 -2.50 0.92
C LYS A 40 -13.64 -2.25 -0.18
N HIS A 41 -12.39 -2.04 0.21
CA HIS A 41 -11.30 -1.65 -0.67
C HIS A 41 -10.22 -2.72 -0.57
N LYS A 42 -10.23 -3.65 -1.53
CA LYS A 42 -9.27 -4.76 -1.56
C LYS A 42 -8.58 -4.80 -2.92
N VAL A 43 -7.26 -4.77 -2.91
CA VAL A 43 -6.45 -4.93 -4.12
C VAL A 43 -6.48 -6.39 -4.56
N THR A 44 -6.62 -6.61 -5.86
CA THR A 44 -6.66 -7.92 -6.52
C THR A 44 -5.71 -7.95 -7.71
N GLU A 45 -5.62 -9.09 -8.39
CA GLU A 45 -4.81 -9.26 -9.60
C GLU A 45 -5.22 -8.30 -10.73
N LYS A 46 -6.48 -7.86 -10.74
CA LYS A 46 -7.03 -6.96 -11.78
C LYS A 46 -6.48 -5.54 -11.67
N ASP A 47 -6.03 -5.17 -10.49
CA ASP A 47 -5.53 -3.83 -10.18
C ASP A 47 -4.03 -3.70 -10.51
N PHE A 48 -3.41 -4.77 -10.99
CA PHE A 48 -2.01 -4.79 -11.40
C PHE A 48 -1.77 -3.89 -12.61
N ILE A 49 -0.75 -3.03 -12.51
CA ILE A 49 -0.36 -2.14 -13.61
C ILE A 49 0.97 -2.58 -14.21
N PHE A 50 2.03 -2.68 -13.40
CA PHE A 50 3.35 -3.08 -13.88
C PHE A 50 4.25 -3.60 -12.75
N SER A 51 5.39 -4.17 -13.16
CA SER A 51 6.50 -4.49 -12.25
C SER A 51 7.80 -3.92 -12.79
N GLN A 52 8.64 -3.43 -11.89
CA GLN A 52 9.98 -2.94 -12.22
C GLN A 52 11.01 -3.65 -11.37
N HIS A 53 12.02 -4.23 -12.02
CA HIS A 53 13.18 -4.74 -11.32
C HIS A 53 14.20 -3.61 -11.06
N SER A 54 14.56 -3.41 -9.80
CA SER A 54 15.62 -2.52 -9.36
C SER A 54 16.86 -3.34 -9.03
N SER A 55 17.80 -3.42 -9.97
CA SER A 55 19.04 -4.18 -9.79
C SER A 55 19.91 -3.61 -8.66
N SER A 56 19.90 -2.29 -8.46
CA SER A 56 20.68 -1.64 -7.40
C SER A 56 20.20 -1.98 -6.00
N ARG A 57 18.89 -2.24 -5.83
CA ARG A 57 18.30 -2.65 -4.55
C ARG A 57 18.07 -4.16 -4.47
N ASN A 58 18.29 -4.89 -5.57
CA ASN A 58 17.91 -6.28 -5.73
C ASN A 58 16.44 -6.55 -5.35
N LEU A 59 15.55 -5.66 -5.78
CA LEU A 59 14.11 -5.72 -5.50
C LEU A 59 13.30 -5.75 -6.80
N THR A 60 12.16 -6.43 -6.75
CA THR A 60 11.12 -6.30 -7.77
C THR A 60 9.96 -5.53 -7.15
N LEU A 61 9.65 -4.37 -7.73
CA LEU A 61 8.62 -3.46 -7.26
C LEU A 61 7.36 -3.70 -8.08
N HIS A 62 6.30 -4.15 -7.43
CA HIS A 62 4.99 -4.36 -8.06
C HIS A 62 4.10 -3.15 -7.81
N PHE A 63 3.52 -2.58 -8.87
CA PHE A 63 2.66 -1.40 -8.77
C PHE A 63 1.22 -1.75 -9.15
N TYR A 64 0.29 -1.34 -8.29
CA TYR A 64 -1.14 -1.59 -8.40
C TYR A 64 -1.90 -0.26 -8.31
N ALA A 65 -3.08 -0.19 -8.90
CA ALA A 65 -3.99 0.94 -8.77
C ALA A 65 -5.42 0.47 -8.54
N LEU A 66 -5.94 0.76 -7.35
CA LEU A 66 -7.33 0.49 -6.98
C LEU A 66 -8.17 1.76 -7.18
N GLU A 67 -9.17 1.70 -8.05
CA GLU A 67 -10.10 2.81 -8.26
C GLU A 67 -11.10 2.93 -7.10
N THR A 68 -11.35 4.16 -6.64
CA THR A 68 -12.35 4.44 -5.61
C THR A 68 -13.04 5.77 -5.88
N THR A 69 -14.13 6.03 -5.17
CA THR A 69 -14.86 7.31 -5.27
C THR A 69 -14.23 8.37 -4.38
N LEU A 70 -14.38 9.65 -4.75
CA LEU A 70 -13.86 10.76 -3.93
C LEU A 70 -14.34 10.72 -2.46
N PRO A 71 -15.63 10.47 -2.15
CA PRO A 71 -16.07 10.37 -0.76
C PRO A 71 -15.45 9.20 0.03
N GLU A 72 -15.09 8.10 -0.65
CA GLU A 72 -14.38 7.00 0.00
C GLU A 72 -12.90 7.33 0.19
N LEU A 73 -12.28 8.04 -0.76
CA LEU A 73 -10.91 8.53 -0.62
C LEU A 73 -10.75 9.46 0.60
N GLU A 74 -11.67 10.41 0.80
CA GLU A 74 -11.68 11.30 1.98
C GLU A 74 -11.77 10.51 3.30
N LYS A 75 -12.55 9.43 3.32
CA LYS A 75 -12.65 8.55 4.50
C LYS A 75 -11.37 7.76 4.75
N ILE A 76 -10.71 7.31 3.69
CA ILE A 76 -9.41 6.64 3.79
C ILE A 76 -8.41 7.62 4.42
N GLU A 77 -8.29 8.83 3.87
CA GLU A 77 -7.37 9.87 4.38
C GLU A 77 -7.64 10.20 5.86
N ALA A 78 -8.90 10.35 6.25
CA ALA A 78 -9.26 10.65 7.65
C ALA A 78 -8.90 9.51 8.63
N ARG A 79 -8.84 8.26 8.15
CA ARG A 79 -8.59 7.07 8.98
C ARG A 79 -7.12 6.70 9.12
N VAL A 80 -6.23 7.25 8.28
CA VAL A 80 -4.79 7.00 8.33
C VAL A 80 -4.19 7.30 9.71
N GLN A 81 -4.73 8.28 10.44
CA GLN A 81 -4.26 8.62 11.81
C GLN A 81 -4.50 7.50 12.84
N LEU A 82 -5.33 6.53 12.50
CA LEU A 82 -5.63 5.35 13.33
C LEU A 82 -4.85 4.12 12.86
N ALA A 83 -4.04 4.23 11.82
CA ALA A 83 -3.23 3.14 11.30
C ALA A 83 -2.18 2.71 12.31
N LYS A 84 -1.86 1.42 12.28
CA LYS A 84 -0.89 0.81 13.19
C LYS A 84 0.48 1.50 13.08
N ASP A 85 0.87 1.82 11.85
CA ASP A 85 2.20 2.37 11.54
C ASP A 85 2.20 3.89 11.33
N TYR A 86 1.14 4.57 11.77
CA TYR A 86 1.05 6.03 11.67
C TYR A 86 2.19 6.73 12.42
N GLY A 87 3.04 7.44 11.67
CA GLY A 87 4.16 8.23 12.20
C GLY A 87 5.47 7.44 12.39
N SER A 88 5.50 6.15 12.08
CA SER A 88 6.71 5.32 12.09
C SER A 88 7.29 5.03 10.70
N GLU A 89 6.49 5.22 9.67
CA GLU A 89 6.79 4.82 8.28
C GLU A 89 7.01 5.98 7.31
#